data_AF-A0A7J4V8H7-F1
#
_entry.id   AF-A0A7J4V8H7-F1
#
_cell.length_a   1.000
_cell.length_b   1.000
_cell.length_c   1.000
_cell.angle_alpha   90.00
_cell.angle_beta   90.00
_cell.angle_gamma   90.00
#
_symmetry.space_group_name_H-M   'P 1'
#
loop_
_entity.id
_entity.type
_entity.pdbx_description
1 polymer ?
#
loop_
_entity_poly.entity_id
_entity_poly.type
_entity_poly.pdbx_seq_one_letter_code
_entity_poly.pdbx_strand_id
1 'polypeptide(L)'
;MIKEKPIKTSNGLAYLLLYLFLILAAIGILIARGINASNDYVDALFIVPCILTIIVSAIMLGGLYTIEPNSAVALLLFGEYKGTDRAEGFHW
;
A
#
# COMPACT_ATOMS: atom_id res chain seq x y z
N MET A 1 23.83 22.42 -12.29
CA MET A 1 23.93 21.26 -11.37
C MET A 1 22.53 20.97 -10.85
N ILE A 2 21.98 19.78 -11.09
CA ILE A 2 20.71 19.37 -10.49
C ILE A 2 20.98 19.16 -9.01
N LYS A 3 20.25 19.89 -8.15
CA LYS A 3 20.39 19.79 -6.70
C LYS A 3 19.60 18.57 -6.25
N GLU A 4 20.27 17.58 -5.65
CA GLU A 4 19.58 16.42 -5.08
C GLU A 4 18.57 16.90 -4.04
N LYS A 5 17.35 16.35 -4.09
CA LYS A 5 16.31 16.62 -3.10
C LYS A 5 16.19 15.40 -2.20
N PRO A 6 16.78 15.41 -0.99
CA PRO A 6 16.66 14.28 -0.08
C PRO A 6 15.20 14.13 0.34
N ILE A 7 14.69 12.90 0.27
CA ILE A 7 13.36 12.55 0.78
C ILE A 7 13.52 11.55 1.92
N LYS A 8 12.58 11.59 2.85
CA LYS A 8 12.45 10.58 3.89
C LYS A 8 11.24 9.71 3.58
N THR A 9 11.48 8.42 3.46
CA THR A 9 10.45 7.39 3.26
C THR A 9 10.13 6.70 4.57
N SER A 10 9.10 5.88 4.55
CA SER A 10 8.58 5.23 5.75
C SER A 10 8.96 3.76 5.80
N ASN A 11 8.79 3.12 6.96
CA ASN A 11 9.16 1.72 7.15
C ASN A 11 8.29 0.78 6.30
N GLY A 12 8.91 0.11 5.32
CA GLY A 12 8.23 -0.78 4.39
C GLY A 12 7.60 -2.00 5.06
N LEU A 13 8.18 -2.53 6.15
CA LEU A 13 7.59 -3.68 6.87
C LEU A 13 6.27 -3.28 7.53
N ALA A 14 6.21 -2.08 8.12
CA ALA A 14 4.98 -1.58 8.73
C ALA A 14 3.86 -1.45 7.70
N TYR A 15 4.16 -0.92 6.51
CA TYR A 15 3.18 -0.80 5.43
C TYR A 15 2.80 -2.13 4.79
N LEU A 16 3.77 -3.04 4.61
CA LEU A 16 3.49 -4.41 4.16
C LEU A 16 2.47 -5.10 5.08
N LEU A 17 2.74 -5.08 6.40
CA LEU A 17 1.83 -5.67 7.38
C LEU A 17 0.47 -4.98 7.42
N LEU A 18 0.44 -3.65 7.31
CA LEU A 18 -0.80 -2.88 7.24
C LEU A 18 -1.66 -3.29 6.05
N TYR A 19 -1.10 -3.33 4.83
CA TYR A 19 -1.87 -3.66 3.63
C TYR A 19 -2.31 -5.13 3.60
N LEU A 20 -1.46 -6.06 4.06
CA LEU A 20 -1.86 -7.46 4.22
C LEU A 20 -3.00 -7.60 5.24
N PHE A 21 -2.91 -6.90 6.38
CA PHE A 21 -3.98 -6.89 7.37
C PHE A 21 -5.28 -6.34 6.79
N LEU A 22 -5.25 -5.24 6.04
CA LEU A 22 -6.43 -4.64 5.41
C LEU A 22 -7.08 -5.60 4.40
N ILE A 23 -6.29 -6.30 3.59
CA ILE A 23 -6.80 -7.31 2.64
C ILE A 23 -7.47 -8.45 3.39
N LEU A 24 -6.80 -9.02 4.40
CA LEU A 24 -7.35 -10.13 5.19
C LEU A 24 -8.62 -9.72 5.95
N ALA A 25 -8.64 -8.52 6.52
CA ALA A 25 -9.81 -7.97 7.20
C ALA A 25 -10.99 -7.79 6.23
N ALA A 26 -10.77 -7.22 5.05
CA ALA A 26 -11.80 -7.06 4.03
C ALA A 26 -12.37 -8.40 3.57
N ILE A 27 -11.52 -9.40 3.32
CA ILE A 27 -11.95 -10.77 2.99
C ILE A 27 -12.77 -11.38 4.14
N GLY A 28 -12.30 -11.23 5.38
CA GLY A 28 -13.01 -11.73 6.56
C GLY A 28 -14.41 -11.14 6.72
N ILE A 29 -14.56 -9.83 6.49
CA ILE A 29 -15.86 -9.13 6.51
C ILE A 29 -16.77 -9.66 5.39
N LEU A 30 -16.25 -9.81 4.16
CA LEU A 30 -17.02 -10.34 3.03
C LEU A 30 -17.54 -11.76 3.30
N ILE A 31 -16.71 -12.63 3.87
CA ILE A 31 -17.11 -14.00 4.23
C ILE A 31 -18.16 -13.95 5.35
N ALA A 32 -17.92 -13.19 6.42
CA ALA A 32 -18.82 -13.11 7.57
C ALA A 32 -20.21 -12.56 7.18
N ARG A 33 -20.26 -11.56 6.30
CA ARG A 33 -21.52 -11.03 5.77
C ARG A 33 -22.16 -11.95 4.75
N GLY A 34 -21.39 -12.55 3.85
CA GLY A 34 -21.89 -13.48 2.84
C GLY A 34 -22.56 -14.73 3.43
N ILE A 35 -22.06 -15.25 4.55
CA ILE A 35 -22.68 -16.38 5.26
C ILE A 35 -24.02 -15.97 5.91
N ASN A 36 -24.17 -14.71 6.33
CA ASN A 36 -25.37 -14.18 6.98
C ASN A 36 -26.23 -13.36 6.00
N ALA A 37 -26.10 -13.59 4.69
CA ALA A 37 -26.73 -12.76 3.68
C ALA A 37 -28.26 -12.79 3.81
N SER A 38 -28.83 -11.68 4.29
CA SER A 38 -30.22 -11.33 4.03
C SER A 38 -30.25 -10.49 2.76
N ASN A 39 -31.31 -10.56 1.94
CA ASN A 39 -31.42 -9.77 0.71
C ASN A 39 -31.64 -8.25 0.97
N ASP A 40 -30.97 -7.71 2.00
CA ASP A 40 -31.09 -6.32 2.43
C ASP A 40 -30.04 -5.44 1.78
N TYR A 41 -30.42 -4.20 1.49
CA TYR A 41 -29.53 -3.14 1.00
C TYR A 41 -28.30 -2.89 1.89
N VAL A 42 -28.38 -3.28 3.16
CA VAL A 42 -27.28 -3.18 4.13
C VAL A 42 -26.07 -3.99 3.68
N ASP A 43 -26.24 -5.14 3.03
CA ASP A 43 -25.11 -5.96 2.58
C ASP A 43 -24.35 -5.34 1.40
N ALA A 44 -25.05 -4.68 0.48
CA ALA A 44 -24.41 -3.95 -0.62
C ALA A 44 -23.51 -2.81 -0.13
N LEU A 45 -23.86 -2.16 0.99
CA LEU A 45 -23.09 -1.07 1.59
C LEU A 45 -21.72 -1.52 2.11
N PHE A 46 -21.56 -2.79 2.50
CA PHE A 46 -20.29 -3.33 3.00
C PHE A 46 -19.44 -3.99 1.90
N ILE A 47 -20.08 -4.54 0.86
CA ILE A 47 -19.37 -5.26 -0.20
C ILE A 47 -18.47 -4.30 -1.00
N VAL A 48 -19.02 -3.18 -1.47
CA VAL A 48 -18.30 -2.21 -2.31
C VAL A 48 -17.03 -1.67 -1.63
N PRO A 49 -17.06 -1.14 -0.39
CA PRO A 49 -15.86 -0.64 0.26
C PRO A 49 -14.83 -1.73 0.55
N CYS A 50 -15.24 -2.98 0.83
CA CYS A 50 -14.30 -4.08 1.01
C CYS A 50 -13.54 -4.39 -0.28
N ILE A 51 -14.23 -4.45 -1.42
CA ILE A 51 -13.61 -4.68 -2.73
C ILE A 51 -12.64 -3.53 -3.06
N LEU A 52 -13.06 -2.29 -2.86
CA LEU A 52 -12.18 -1.13 -3.07
C LEU A 52 -10.95 -1.18 -2.16
N THR A 53 -11.11 -1.57 -0.90
CA THR A 53 -10.00 -1.69 0.06
C THR A 53 -8.98 -2.73 -0.41
N ILE A 54 -9.44 -3.87 -0.93
CA ILE A 54 -8.56 -4.92 -1.48
C ILE A 54 -7.79 -4.39 -2.69
N ILE A 55 -8.48 -3.75 -3.64
CA ILE A 55 -7.86 -3.21 -4.87
C ILE A 55 -6.82 -2.14 -4.53
N VAL A 56 -7.18 -1.18 -3.68
CA VAL A 56 -6.26 -0.09 -3.27
C VAL A 56 -5.06 -0.68 -2.55
N SER A 57 -5.27 -1.59 -1.58
CA SER A 57 -4.16 -2.21 -0.84
C SER A 57 -3.23 -3.00 -1.77
N ALA A 58 -3.77 -3.72 -2.76
CA ALA A 58 -2.98 -4.44 -3.75
C ALA A 58 -2.12 -3.50 -4.62
N ILE A 59 -2.66 -2.35 -5.04
CA ILE A 59 -1.91 -1.34 -5.78
C ILE A 59 -0.81 -0.72 -4.89
N MET A 60 -1.12 -0.41 -3.63
CA MET A 60 -0.17 0.21 -2.70
C MET A 60 1.01 -0.71 -2.34
N LEU A 61 0.84 -2.03 -2.37
CA LEU A 61 1.97 -2.97 -2.22
C LEU A 61 3.02 -2.81 -3.34
N GLY A 62 2.62 -2.33 -4.52
CA GLY A 62 3.46 -2.26 -5.70
C GLY A 62 4.59 -1.25 -5.64
N GLY A 63 4.66 -0.39 -4.63
CA GLY A 63 5.78 0.53 -4.51
C GLY A 63 6.66 0.33 -3.27
N LEU A 64 6.50 -0.78 -2.55
CA LEU A 64 7.50 -1.23 -1.59
C LEU A 64 8.85 -1.49 -2.30
N TYR A 65 9.95 -1.04 -1.71
CA TYR A 65 11.29 -1.23 -2.28
C TYR A 65 12.36 -1.33 -1.18
N THR A 66 13.55 -1.85 -1.54
CA THR A 66 14.69 -2.01 -0.62
C THR A 66 15.88 -1.21 -1.12
N ILE A 67 16.58 -0.54 -0.21
CA ILE A 67 17.85 0.16 -0.46
C ILE A 67 18.99 -0.64 0.19
N GLU A 68 19.99 -0.99 -0.63
CA GLU A 68 21.22 -1.64 -0.17
C GLU A 68 22.20 -0.65 0.48
N PRO A 69 23.13 -1.11 1.32
CA PRO A 69 24.15 -0.24 1.91
C PRO A 69 24.98 0.50 0.88
N ASN A 70 25.25 1.79 1.12
CA ASN A 70 25.96 2.69 0.20
C ASN A 70 25.26 2.91 -1.16
N SER A 71 23.98 2.57 -1.31
CA SER A 71 23.19 2.83 -2.51
C SER A 71 22.19 3.97 -2.30
N ALA A 72 21.57 4.42 -3.39
CA ALA A 72 20.54 5.45 -3.38
C ALA A 72 19.50 5.17 -4.46
N VAL A 73 18.23 5.46 -4.18
CA VAL A 73 17.14 5.30 -5.14
C VAL A 73 16.60 6.66 -5.54
N ALA A 74 16.59 6.93 -6.85
CA ALA A 74 15.95 8.12 -7.40
C ALA A 74 14.46 7.84 -7.63
N LEU A 75 13.60 8.60 -6.95
CA LEU A 75 12.16 8.52 -7.08
C LEU A 75 11.68 9.38 -8.25
N LEU A 76 11.07 8.72 -9.22
CA LEU A 76 10.52 9.32 -10.43
C LEU A 76 9.00 9.19 -10.40
N LEU A 77 8.29 10.30 -10.64
CA LEU A 77 6.85 10.29 -10.84
C LEU A 77 6.57 10.59 -12.31
N PHE A 78 6.14 9.57 -13.06
CA PHE A 78 5.92 9.67 -14.51
C PHE A 78 7.14 10.22 -15.29
N GLY A 79 8.35 9.82 -14.86
CA GLY A 79 9.61 10.29 -15.43
C GLY A 79 10.12 11.63 -14.89
N GLU A 80 9.34 12.34 -14.08
CA GLU A 80 9.77 13.56 -13.40
C GLU A 80 10.48 13.23 -12.08
N TYR A 81 11.70 13.75 -11.89
CA TYR A 81 12.45 13.58 -10.64
C TYR A 81 11.74 14.24 -9.45
N LYS A 82 11.42 13.46 -8.42
CA LYS A 82 10.78 13.96 -7.19
C LYS A 82 11.72 13.99 -5.99
N GLY A 83 12.73 13.13 -5.95
CA GLY A 83 13.73 13.12 -4.89
C GLY A 83 14.60 11.88 -4.93
N THR A 84 15.57 11.83 -4.03
CA THR A 84 16.44 10.66 -3.83
C THR A 84 16.34 10.23 -2.38
N ASP A 85 16.19 8.92 -2.19
CA ASP A 85 16.27 8.29 -0.88
C ASP A 85 17.61 7.55 -0.75
N ARG A 86 18.22 7.66 0.43
CA ARG A 86 19.52 7.07 0.80
C ARG A 86 19.43 6.27 2.10
N ALA A 87 18.27 6.21 2.74
CA ALA A 87 18.12 5.43 3.96
C ALA A 87 18.19 3.94 3.61
N GLU A 88 19.08 3.19 4.25
CA GLU A 88 19.19 1.74 4.02
C GLU A 88 17.96 1.01 4.59
N GLY A 89 17.61 -0.13 3.99
CA GLY A 89 16.53 -1.00 4.48
C GLY A 89 15.30 -1.05 3.57
N PHE A 90 14.18 -1.48 4.14
CA PHE A 90 12.92 -1.71 3.42
C PHE A 90 11.96 -0.53 3.62
N HIS A 91 11.47 0.04 2.53
CA HIS A 91 10.78 1.33 2.51
C HIS A 91 9.47 1.30 1.75
N TRP A 92 8.63 2.27 2.08
CA TRP A 92 7.48 2.72 1.30
C TRP A 92 7.50 4.25 1.16
#